data_AF-A0A8S4QFG0-F1
#
_entry.id   AF-A0A8S4QFG0-F1
#
_cell.length_a   1.000
_cell.length_b   1.000
_cell.length_c   1.000
_cell.angle_alpha   90.00
_cell.angle_beta   90.00
_cell.angle_gamma   90.00
#
_symmetry.space_group_name_H-M   'P 1'
#
loop_
_entity.id
_entity.type
_entity.pdbx_description
1 polymer ?
#
loop_
_entity_poly.entity_id
_entity_poly.type
_entity_poly.pdbx_seq_one_letter_code
_entity_poly.pdbx_strand_id
1 'polypeptide(L)'
;MKTTTTTEITWLPNGCPESFNIHHLIPHEYDCNKFYICDFGQKVERSCALGTYFDPSLQICNWPFAVNCTSSSTPGPPATTQEATSTTSTTTTTLPPPTLPPQTTTTTQEVP
;
A
#
# COMPACT_ATOMS: atom_id res chain seq x y z
N MET A 1 12.81 42.32 4.72
CA MET A 1 13.42 41.53 3.63
C MET A 1 13.52 40.10 4.15
N LYS A 2 12.70 39.17 3.67
CA LYS A 2 12.76 37.76 4.11
C LYS A 2 14.05 37.16 3.53
N THR A 3 14.88 36.66 4.41
CA THR A 3 16.28 36.30 4.18
C THR A 3 16.41 34.94 3.51
N THR A 4 17.24 34.91 2.45
CA THR A 4 18.18 33.82 2.10
C THR A 4 17.69 32.60 1.31
N THR A 5 17.95 32.67 0.00
CA THR A 5 18.35 31.61 -0.94
C THR A 5 18.80 30.26 -0.34
N THR A 6 17.90 29.26 -0.36
CA THR A 6 18.15 27.81 -0.54
C THR A 6 16.77 27.21 -0.82
N THR A 7 16.47 26.83 -2.06
CA THR A 7 15.25 26.14 -2.54
C THR A 7 14.17 25.97 -1.46
N GLU A 8 13.42 27.02 -1.16
CA GLU A 8 12.52 27.02 -0.02
C GLU A 8 11.37 26.07 -0.31
N ILE A 9 11.29 24.99 0.47
CA ILE A 9 10.12 24.14 0.48
C ILE A 9 8.97 25.00 1.02
N THR A 10 8.05 25.40 0.13
CA THR A 10 6.84 26.10 0.51
C THR A 10 5.87 25.09 1.11
N TRP A 11 5.59 25.24 2.40
CA TRP A 11 4.66 24.37 3.12
C TRP A 11 3.27 24.99 3.10
N LEU A 12 2.26 24.22 2.66
CA LEU A 12 0.87 24.61 2.71
C LEU A 12 0.33 24.51 4.14
N PRO A 13 -0.80 25.19 4.47
CA PRO A 13 -1.41 25.12 5.81
C PRO A 13 -1.84 23.72 6.23
N ASN A 14 -2.05 22.81 5.27
CA ASN A 14 -2.33 21.41 5.55
C ASN A 14 -1.06 20.65 5.98
N GLY A 15 0.15 21.20 5.81
CA GLY A 15 1.41 20.53 6.13
C GLY A 15 2.02 19.76 4.95
N CYS A 16 1.40 19.80 3.77
CA CYS A 16 2.03 19.28 2.56
C CYS A 16 2.97 20.31 1.93
N PRO A 17 4.04 19.88 1.25
CA PRO A 17 4.84 20.77 0.41
C PRO A 17 4.05 21.14 -0.86
N GLU A 18 4.23 22.36 -1.35
CA GLU A 18 3.71 22.81 -2.64
C GLU A 18 4.45 22.12 -3.80
N SER A 19 5.72 21.78 -3.57
CA SER A 19 6.54 21.06 -4.51
C SER A 19 6.20 19.56 -4.52
N PHE A 20 5.69 19.08 -5.65
CA PHE A 20 5.27 17.69 -5.84
C PHE A 20 6.46 16.71 -5.94
N ASN A 21 7.68 17.23 -6.02
CA ASN A 21 8.91 16.42 -6.02
C ASN A 21 9.31 15.95 -4.63
N ILE A 22 8.64 16.42 -3.58
CA ILE A 22 8.96 16.12 -2.19
C ILE A 22 7.96 15.08 -1.69
N HIS A 23 8.46 13.86 -1.45
CA HIS A 23 7.67 12.84 -0.79
C HIS A 23 7.54 13.19 0.70
N HIS A 24 6.31 13.45 1.14
CA HIS A 24 6.02 13.76 2.53
C HIS A 24 4.77 13.01 2.97
N LEU A 25 4.87 12.34 4.12
CA LEU A 25 3.83 11.54 4.74
C LEU A 25 3.50 12.15 6.10
N ILE A 26 2.21 12.34 6.36
CA ILE A 26 1.70 13.01 7.56
C ILE A 26 0.89 12.00 8.38
N PRO A 27 1.07 11.95 9.71
CA PRO A 27 0.28 11.05 10.55
C PRO A 27 -1.19 11.45 10.55
N HIS A 28 -2.08 10.46 10.65
CA HIS A 28 -3.49 10.73 10.89
C HIS A 28 -3.72 11.20 12.32
N GLU A 29 -4.67 12.12 12.52
CA GLU A 29 -4.89 12.79 13.80
C GLU A 29 -5.43 11.84 14.89
N TYR A 30 -6.16 10.80 14.48
CA TYR A 30 -6.88 9.90 15.39
C TYR A 30 -6.58 8.42 15.21
N ASP A 31 -5.99 8.01 14.08
CA ASP A 31 -5.87 6.60 13.69
C ASP A 31 -4.42 6.26 13.35
N CYS A 32 -3.74 5.53 14.23
CA CYS A 32 -2.33 5.14 14.03
C CYS A 32 -2.11 4.32 12.76
N ASN A 33 -3.13 3.58 12.30
CA ASN A 33 -3.07 2.78 11.08
C ASN A 33 -3.27 3.62 9.81
N LYS A 34 -3.67 4.90 9.92
CA LYS A 34 -3.87 5.80 8.78
C LYS A 34 -2.77 6.86 8.72
N PHE A 35 -2.52 7.33 7.51
CA PHE A 35 -1.61 8.42 7.21
C PHE A 35 -2.08 9.15 5.95
N TYR A 36 -1.56 10.35 5.74
CA TYR A 36 -1.80 11.11 4.52
C TYR A 36 -0.54 11.13 3.68
N ILE A 37 -0.68 10.84 2.38
CA ILE A 37 0.34 11.13 1.39
C ILE A 37 0.08 12.52 0.83
N CYS A 38 1.13 13.30 0.62
CA CYS A 38 1.03 14.55 -0.10
C CYS A 38 1.11 14.28 -1.61
N ASP A 39 -0.04 14.32 -2.28
CA ASP A 39 -0.17 14.17 -3.72
C ASP A 39 -0.64 15.50 -4.31
N PHE A 40 0.15 16.08 -5.22
CA PHE A 40 -0.10 17.41 -5.77
C PHE A 40 -0.41 18.50 -4.72
N GLY A 41 0.28 18.48 -3.57
CA GLY A 41 0.07 19.42 -2.45
C GLY A 41 -1.21 19.16 -1.63
N GLN A 42 -1.95 18.10 -1.96
CA GLN A 42 -3.16 17.68 -1.26
C GLN A 42 -2.88 16.46 -0.37
N LYS A 43 -3.56 16.40 0.77
CA LYS A 43 -3.54 15.22 1.63
C LYS A 43 -4.46 14.16 1.04
N VAL A 44 -3.90 13.00 0.74
CA VAL A 44 -4.68 11.83 0.34
C VAL A 44 -4.53 10.78 1.42
N GLU A 45 -5.65 10.40 2.04
CA GLU A 45 -5.64 9.38 3.10
C GLU A 45 -5.28 8.01 2.55
N ARG A 46 -4.40 7.32 3.26
CA ARG A 46 -4.02 5.92 3.03
C ARG A 46 -3.96 5.19 4.37
N SER A 47 -4.04 3.87 4.28
CA SER A 47 -3.95 3.00 5.45
C SER A 47 -2.75 2.08 5.30
N CYS A 48 -2.05 1.90 6.41
CA CYS A 48 -0.97 0.93 6.53
C CYS A 48 -1.52 -0.49 6.44
N ALA A 49 -0.65 -1.45 6.12
CA ALA A 49 -1.02 -2.86 6.16
C ALA A 49 -1.58 -3.24 7.53
N LEU A 50 -2.47 -4.24 7.55
CA LEU A 50 -3.09 -4.72 8.78
C LEU A 50 -2.01 -5.09 9.82
N GLY A 51 -2.15 -4.58 11.03
CA GLY A 51 -1.19 -4.79 12.13
C GLY A 51 0.03 -3.87 12.13
N THR A 52 0.10 -2.87 11.25
CA THR A 52 1.18 -1.86 11.23
C THR A 52 0.63 -0.45 11.41
N TYR A 53 1.43 0.43 12.01
CA TYR A 53 1.12 1.85 12.27
C TYR A 53 2.11 2.76 11.57
N PHE A 54 1.65 3.95 11.20
CA PHE A 54 2.51 4.93 10.55
C PHE A 54 3.50 5.53 11.53
N ASP A 55 4.79 5.43 11.19
CA ASP A 55 5.90 6.05 11.90
C ASP A 55 6.28 7.37 11.21
N PRO A 56 5.93 8.54 11.77
CA PRO A 56 6.26 9.82 11.16
C PRO A 56 7.77 10.09 11.12
N SER A 57 8.56 9.44 11.98
CA SER A 57 10.01 9.63 12.06
C SER A 57 10.72 8.93 10.92
N LEU A 58 10.25 7.74 10.56
CA LEU A 58 10.80 6.92 9.48
C LEU A 58 10.07 7.09 8.15
N GLN A 59 8.92 7.77 8.14
CA GLN A 59 8.09 7.96 6.95
C GLN A 59 7.66 6.61 6.32
N ILE A 60 7.34 5.63 7.18
CA ILE A 60 6.91 4.28 6.76
C ILE A 60 5.82 3.73 7.70
N CYS A 61 5.17 2.64 7.27
CA CYS A 61 4.40 1.79 8.19
C CYS A 61 5.35 0.86 8.94
N ASN A 62 5.32 0.93 10.26
CA ASN A 62 6.17 0.17 11.16
C ASN A 62 5.32 -0.61 12.17
N TRP A 63 5.94 -1.51 12.91
CA TRP A 63 5.26 -2.29 13.93
C TRP A 63 4.82 -1.42 15.11
N PRO A 64 3.65 -1.69 15.71
CA PRO A 64 3.06 -0.85 16.75
C PRO A 64 3.94 -0.72 18.00
N PHE A 65 4.78 -1.71 18.30
CA PHE A 65 5.72 -1.65 19.44
C PHE A 65 6.87 -0.65 19.21
N ALA A 66 7.13 -0.27 17.96
CA ALA A 66 8.20 0.65 17.57
C ALA A 66 7.68 2.06 17.27
N VAL A 67 6.35 2.26 17.21
CA VAL A 67 5.72 3.55 16.88
C VAL A 67 5.17 4.21 18.13
N ASN A 68 5.50 5.48 18.32
CA ASN A 68 4.91 6.29 19.38
C ASN A 68 3.60 6.94 18.87
N CYS A 69 2.52 6.16 18.84
CA CYS A 69 1.22 6.70 18.47
C CYS A 69 0.50 7.27 19.69
N THR A 70 0.29 8.59 19.70
CA THR A 70 -0.38 9.32 20.79
C THR A 70 -1.86 9.58 20.51
N SER A 71 -2.53 8.73 19.71
CA SER A 71 -3.97 8.86 19.51
C SER A 71 -4.66 8.67 20.85
N SER A 72 -5.39 9.68 21.32
CA SER A 72 -6.08 9.73 22.61
C SER A 72 -7.26 8.76 22.74
N SER A 73 -7.37 7.77 21.86
CA SER A 73 -8.16 6.57 22.09
C SER A 73 -7.50 5.76 23.19
N THR A 74 -8.13 5.74 24.36
CA THR A 74 -7.97 4.81 25.49
C THR A 74 -7.31 3.49 25.08
N PRO A 75 -6.37 2.92 25.88
CA PRO A 75 -5.87 1.57 25.66
C PRO A 75 -7.03 0.58 25.82
N GLY A 76 -7.77 0.34 24.74
CA GLY A 76 -8.56 -0.87 24.60
C GLY A 76 -7.56 -2.03 24.58
N PRO A 77 -7.87 -3.16 25.23
CA PRO A 77 -6.98 -4.31 25.31
C PRO A 77 -6.45 -4.65 23.91
N PRO A 78 -5.19 -5.10 23.80
CA PRO A 78 -4.53 -5.36 22.53
C PRO A 78 -5.51 -6.14 21.66
N ALA A 79 -5.84 -5.56 20.50
CA ALA A 79 -6.73 -6.20 19.55
C ALA A 79 -6.26 -7.64 19.41
N THR A 80 -7.13 -8.52 19.87
CA THR A 80 -6.92 -9.94 20.07
C THR A 80 -6.13 -10.51 18.91
N THR A 81 -5.14 -11.34 19.24
CA THR A 81 -4.55 -12.37 18.41
C THR A 81 -5.52 -12.82 17.32
N GLN A 82 -5.43 -12.19 16.14
CA GLN A 82 -5.77 -12.89 14.92
C GLN A 82 -4.47 -13.54 14.51
N GLU A 83 -4.35 -14.77 15.00
CA GLU A 83 -3.71 -15.87 14.32
C GLU A 83 -3.50 -15.53 12.85
N ALA A 84 -2.24 -15.56 12.42
CA ALA A 84 -1.93 -15.61 11.01
C ALA A 84 -2.55 -16.90 10.44
N THR A 85 -3.83 -16.88 10.13
CA THR A 85 -4.38 -17.79 9.13
C THR A 85 -3.79 -17.30 7.81
N SER A 86 -2.59 -17.80 7.54
CA SER A 86 -2.04 -17.86 6.20
C SER A 86 -3.01 -18.74 5.41
N THR A 87 -4.10 -18.15 4.93
CA THR A 87 -4.88 -18.78 3.86
C THR A 87 -3.97 -18.70 2.64
N THR A 88 -3.17 -19.75 2.47
CA THR A 88 -2.57 -20.06 1.18
C THR A 88 -3.72 -20.18 0.20
N SER A 89 -3.97 -19.11 -0.54
CA SER A 89 -4.82 -19.11 -1.71
C SER A 89 -4.13 -19.97 -2.76
N THR A 90 -4.24 -21.29 -2.63
CA THR A 90 -3.90 -22.22 -3.69
C THR A 90 -4.98 -22.05 -4.76
N THR A 91 -4.77 -21.11 -5.67
CA THR A 91 -5.53 -21.02 -6.91
C THR A 91 -5.18 -22.26 -7.72
N THR A 92 -5.92 -23.34 -7.51
CA THR A 92 -5.95 -24.46 -8.43
C THR A 92 -6.68 -23.97 -9.68
N THR A 93 -5.94 -23.32 -10.58
CA THR A 93 -6.39 -23.11 -11.95
C THR A 93 -6.43 -24.48 -12.60
N THR A 94 -7.60 -25.12 -12.53
CA THR A 94 -7.95 -26.24 -13.40
C THR A 94 -7.87 -25.73 -14.83
N LEU A 95 -6.74 -25.97 -15.48
CA LEU A 95 -6.60 -25.78 -16.91
C LEU A 95 -7.72 -26.60 -17.59
N PRO A 96 -8.50 -26.04 -18.53
CA PRO A 96 -9.35 -26.88 -19.35
C PRO A 96 -8.46 -27.95 -20.02
N PRO A 97 -8.97 -29.19 -20.20
CA PRO A 97 -8.21 -30.22 -20.91
C PRO A 97 -7.75 -29.68 -22.27
N PRO A 98 -6.49 -29.92 -22.68
CA PRO A 98 -6.01 -29.45 -23.97
C PRO A 98 -6.87 -30.07 -25.07
N THR A 99 -7.66 -29.24 -25.74
CA THR A 99 -8.38 -29.62 -26.95
C THR A 99 -7.33 -29.99 -27.99
N LEU A 100 -7.18 -31.29 -28.27
CA LEU A 100 -6.29 -31.78 -29.31
C LEU A 100 -6.68 -31.09 -30.64
N PRO A 101 -5.73 -30.51 -31.40
CA PRO A 101 -6.05 -30.08 -32.75
C PRO A 101 -6.57 -31.28 -33.55
N PRO A 102 -7.56 -31.11 -34.45
CA PRO A 102 -7.99 -32.18 -35.32
C PRO A 102 -6.77 -32.66 -36.12
N GLN A 103 -6.34 -33.89 -35.87
CA GLN A 103 -5.31 -34.53 -36.67
C GLN A 103 -5.82 -34.56 -38.11
N THR A 104 -5.17 -33.80 -38.97
CA THR A 104 -5.44 -33.81 -40.41
C THR A 104 -4.86 -35.10 -40.96
N THR A 105 -5.68 -36.15 -41.02
CA THR A 105 -5.33 -37.37 -41.74
C THR A 105 -5.24 -37.02 -43.22
N THR A 106 -4.01 -36.85 -43.71
CA THR A 106 -3.71 -36.73 -45.13
C THR A 106 -3.89 -38.11 -45.74
N THR A 107 -5.08 -38.37 -46.28
CA THR A 107 -5.34 -39.56 -47.11
C THR A 107 -4.54 -39.43 -48.40
N THR A 108 -3.49 -40.23 -48.52
CA THR A 108 -2.84 -40.54 -49.79
C THR A 108 -3.85 -41.29 -50.65
N GLN A 109 -4.25 -40.68 -51.76
CA GLN A 109 -5.16 -41.27 -52.72
C GLN A 109 -4.34 -42.19 -53.64
N GLU A 110 -4.39 -43.49 -53.37
CA GLU A 110 -3.99 -44.52 -54.34
C GLU A 110 -5.18 -44.74 -55.28
N VAL A 111 -5.00 -44.37 -56.56
CA VAL A 111 -5.97 -44.62 -57.64
C VAL A 111 -5.42 -45.79 -58.47
N PRO A 112 -6.25 -46.80 -58.80
CA PRO A 112 -5.85 -48.00 -59.53
C PRO A 112 -5.50 -47.76 -61.01
#